data_AF-A0A2E8EGT3-F1
#
_entry.id   AF-A0A2E8EGT3-F1
#
_cell.length_a   1.000
_cell.length_b   1.000
_cell.length_c   1.000
_cell.angle_alpha   90.00
_cell.angle_beta   90.00
_cell.angle_gamma   90.00
#
_symmetry.space_group_name_H-M   'P 1'
#
loop_
_entity.id
_entity.type
_entity.pdbx_description
1 polymer ?
#
loop_
_entity_poly.entity_id
_entity_poly.type
_entity_poly.pdbx_seq_one_letter_code
_entity_poly.pdbx_strand_id
1 'polypeptide(L)'
;MYGNKFRGGIMAALALRQLFEEEFTDDNLYVIAYNDEPHVVLPGDLLKLRPEGNTDIGLALDLAIQFLSREEGNRNIFLITDSEPTISCDQSQSAEDNAYRGAYLAGKEDIKLNLIMLDPKADLRRICDQMARLNGEAIVTYVDDPLNLKEFIIRPFVNLRQMIRTG
;
A
#
# COMPACT_ATOMS: atom_id res chain seq x y z
N MET A 1 7.43 -9.10 6.84
CA MET A 1 8.14 -9.06 5.54
C MET A 1 9.66 -9.12 5.64
N TYR A 2 10.31 -10.16 5.08
CA TYR A 2 11.79 -10.28 5.05
C TYR A 2 12.31 -10.66 3.65
N GLY A 3 13.65 -10.61 3.46
CA GLY A 3 14.32 -11.11 2.26
C GLY A 3 13.89 -10.43 0.97
N ASN A 4 13.66 -11.21 -0.09
CA ASN A 4 13.28 -10.67 -1.40
C ASN A 4 11.95 -9.91 -1.38
N LYS A 5 11.01 -10.26 -0.50
CA LYS A 5 9.75 -9.53 -0.35
C LYS A 5 9.99 -8.09 0.11
N PHE A 6 10.82 -7.94 1.14
CA PHE A 6 11.20 -6.64 1.66
C PHE A 6 11.98 -5.81 0.62
N ARG A 7 12.93 -6.43 -0.07
CA ARG A 7 13.67 -5.79 -1.18
C ARG A 7 12.75 -5.36 -2.31
N GLY A 8 11.79 -6.20 -2.69
CA GLY A 8 10.78 -5.91 -3.70
C GLY A 8 9.95 -4.68 -3.36
N GLY A 9 9.46 -4.58 -2.12
CA GLY A 9 8.75 -3.41 -1.61
C GLY A 9 9.58 -2.12 -1.70
N ILE A 10 10.84 -2.16 -1.25
CA ILE A 10 11.77 -1.02 -1.36
C ILE A 10 11.97 -0.61 -2.82
N MET A 11 12.24 -1.58 -3.71
CA MET A 11 12.47 -1.31 -5.12
C MET A 11 11.24 -0.70 -5.81
N ALA A 12 10.03 -1.16 -5.46
CA ALA A 12 8.80 -0.61 -5.98
C ALA A 12 8.54 0.81 -5.50
N ALA A 13 8.78 1.09 -4.21
CA ALA A 13 8.67 2.43 -3.65
C ALA A 13 9.68 3.41 -4.27
N LEU A 14 10.94 2.98 -4.50
CA LEU A 14 11.94 3.77 -5.21
C LEU A 14 11.51 4.09 -6.65
N ALA A 15 11.03 3.07 -7.38
CA ALA A 15 10.61 3.23 -8.76
C ALA A 15 9.41 4.17 -8.90
N LEU A 16 8.40 4.06 -8.03
CA LEU A 16 7.27 4.98 -8.00
C LEU A 16 7.73 6.41 -7.69
N ARG A 17 8.60 6.59 -6.70
CA ARG A 17 9.11 7.91 -6.35
C ARG A 17 9.83 8.58 -7.50
N GLN A 18 10.76 7.85 -8.13
CA GLN A 18 11.46 8.38 -9.30
C GLN A 18 10.49 8.74 -10.42
N LEU A 19 9.50 7.87 -10.70
CA LEU A 19 8.51 8.13 -11.75
C LEU A 19 7.66 9.38 -11.45
N PHE A 20 7.22 9.56 -10.20
CA PHE A 20 6.42 10.72 -9.82
C PHE A 20 7.24 12.01 -9.86
N GLU A 21 8.49 11.97 -9.38
CA GLU A 21 9.41 13.11 -9.43
C GLU A 21 9.75 13.54 -10.86
N GLU A 22 9.82 12.60 -11.80
CA GLU A 22 10.18 12.88 -13.21
C GLU A 22 8.98 13.22 -14.09
N GLU A 23 7.82 12.58 -13.88
CA GLU A 23 6.73 12.56 -14.87
C GLU A 23 5.35 12.96 -14.32
N PHE A 24 5.17 12.97 -12.99
CA PHE A 24 3.91 13.29 -12.33
C PHE A 24 4.14 14.37 -11.27
N THR A 25 4.78 15.47 -11.68
CA THR A 25 5.28 16.53 -10.79
C THR A 25 4.19 17.33 -10.08
N ASP A 26 2.95 17.27 -10.57
CA ASP A 26 1.79 17.89 -9.95
C ASP A 26 1.05 16.93 -9.00
N ASP A 27 1.44 15.64 -8.97
CA ASP A 27 0.85 14.62 -8.10
C ASP A 27 1.70 14.40 -6.85
N ASN A 28 1.04 14.00 -5.75
CA ASN A 28 1.70 13.72 -4.47
C ASN A 28 1.87 12.21 -4.24
N LEU A 29 3.05 11.81 -3.77
CA LEU A 29 3.36 10.43 -3.39
C LEU A 29 3.89 10.36 -1.96
N TYR A 30 3.17 9.61 -1.13
CA TYR A 30 3.57 9.29 0.24
C TYR A 30 3.98 7.83 0.35
N VAL A 31 5.16 7.58 0.92
CA VAL A 31 5.61 6.21 1.25
C VAL A 31 5.49 6.04 2.75
N ILE A 32 4.67 5.08 3.18
CA ILE A 32 4.48 4.74 4.59
C ILE A 32 5.10 3.36 4.84
N ALA A 33 6.03 3.29 5.78
CA ALA A 33 6.45 2.03 6.36
C ALA A 33 5.55 1.76 7.57
N TYR A 34 5.12 0.50 7.72
CA TYR A 34 4.21 0.15 8.79
C TYR A 34 4.63 -1.13 9.51
N ASN A 35 4.47 -1.06 10.82
CA ASN A 35 4.51 -2.11 11.81
C ASN A 35 3.37 -1.76 12.81
N ASP A 36 3.66 -1.71 14.11
CA ASP A 36 2.78 -1.22 15.16
C ASP A 36 2.88 0.30 15.40
N GLU A 37 3.82 0.98 14.73
CA GLU A 37 4.04 2.42 14.74
C GLU A 37 4.32 2.92 13.29
N PRO A 38 3.27 3.01 12.43
CA PRO A 38 3.46 3.44 11.05
C PRO A 38 3.96 4.88 10.97
N HIS A 39 4.83 5.13 9.99
CA HIS A 39 5.40 6.46 9.76
C HIS A 39 5.68 6.70 8.28
N VAL A 40 5.68 7.98 7.90
CA VAL A 40 6.06 8.41 6.55
C VAL A 40 7.58 8.30 6.42
N VAL A 41 8.02 7.70 5.32
CA VAL A 41 9.41 7.46 4.99
C VAL A 41 9.90 8.61 4.12
N LEU A 42 10.92 9.32 4.61
CA LEU A 42 11.55 10.38 3.85
C LEU A 42 12.37 9.82 2.68
N PRO A 43 12.57 10.61 1.62
CA PRO A 43 13.33 10.23 0.45
C PRO A 43 14.65 9.48 0.68
N GLY A 44 15.47 9.97 1.60
CA GLY A 44 16.79 9.43 1.90
C GLY A 44 16.79 8.26 2.89
N ASP A 45 15.64 7.90 3.44
CA ASP A 45 15.52 6.92 4.53
C ASP A 45 14.98 5.56 4.08
N LEU A 46 14.48 5.45 2.84
CA LEU A 46 13.89 4.22 2.33
C LEU A 46 14.84 3.02 2.37
N LEU A 47 16.14 3.23 2.09
CA LEU A 47 17.17 2.19 2.17
C LEU A 47 17.61 1.87 3.62
N LYS A 48 17.25 2.73 4.57
CA LYS A 48 17.55 2.56 5.99
C LYS A 48 16.51 1.70 6.70
N LEU A 49 15.33 1.51 6.10
CA LEU A 49 14.28 0.67 6.66
C LEU A 49 14.79 -0.73 7.01
N ARG A 50 14.28 -1.27 8.10
CA ARG A 50 14.50 -2.64 8.55
C ARG A 50 13.15 -3.27 8.86
N PRO A 51 12.97 -4.55 8.53
CA PRO A 51 11.76 -5.26 8.91
C PRO A 51 11.81 -5.59 10.41
N GLU A 52 10.85 -5.07 11.17
CA GLU A 52 10.73 -5.28 12.61
C GLU A 52 9.30 -5.06 13.09
N GLY A 53 9.02 -5.50 14.32
CA GLY A 53 7.75 -5.25 15.00
C GLY A 53 6.60 -6.17 14.58
N ASN A 54 5.42 -5.82 15.07
CA ASN A 54 4.16 -6.45 14.73
C ASN A 54 3.47 -5.68 13.60
N THR A 55 2.51 -6.29 12.91
CA THR A 55 1.80 -5.66 11.81
C THR A 55 0.44 -5.13 12.26
N ASP A 56 0.23 -3.81 12.24
CA ASP A 56 -1.08 -3.18 12.34
C ASP A 56 -1.48 -2.52 11.00
N ILE A 57 -2.27 -3.23 10.20
CA ILE A 57 -2.76 -2.71 8.92
C ILE A 57 -3.79 -1.60 9.13
N GLY A 58 -4.63 -1.69 10.17
CA GLY A 58 -5.67 -0.68 10.42
C GLY A 58 -5.06 0.67 10.74
N LEU A 59 -4.05 0.70 11.61
CA LEU A 59 -3.33 1.93 11.96
C LEU A 59 -2.56 2.51 10.76
N ALA A 60 -1.98 1.66 9.90
CA ALA A 60 -1.32 2.09 8.67
C ALA A 60 -2.30 2.77 7.69
N LEU A 61 -3.50 2.21 7.56
CA LEU A 61 -4.56 2.79 6.73
C LEU A 61 -5.07 4.10 7.30
N ASP A 62 -5.23 4.22 8.62
CA ASP A 62 -5.62 5.48 9.26
C ASP A 62 -4.63 6.60 8.96
N LEU A 63 -3.32 6.31 9.06
CA LEU A 63 -2.28 7.27 8.72
C LEU A 63 -2.34 7.65 7.23
N ALA A 64 -2.48 6.68 6.33
CA ALA A 64 -2.58 6.94 4.89
C ALA A 64 -3.80 7.82 4.55
N ILE A 65 -4.96 7.53 5.15
CA ILE A 65 -6.19 8.32 4.98
C ILE A 65 -5.97 9.76 5.48
N GLN A 66 -5.30 9.95 6.62
CA GLN A 66 -5.01 11.29 7.15
C GLN A 66 -4.22 12.14 6.15
N PHE A 67 -3.22 11.58 5.48
CA PHE A 67 -2.45 12.30 4.46
C PHE A 67 -3.30 12.55 3.21
N LEU A 68 -3.96 11.52 2.70
CA LEU A 68 -4.74 11.61 1.47
C LEU A 68 -5.98 12.50 1.59
N SER A 69 -6.57 12.65 2.78
CA SER A 69 -7.73 13.53 3.02
C SER A 69 -7.47 15.01 2.72
N ARG A 70 -6.20 15.41 2.62
CA ARG A 70 -5.76 16.78 2.31
C ARG A 70 -5.50 16.98 0.82
N GLU A 71 -5.54 15.91 0.05
CA GLU A 71 -5.22 15.90 -1.37
C GLU A 71 -6.50 15.91 -2.22
N GLU A 72 -6.43 16.62 -3.35
CA GLU A 72 -7.49 16.65 -4.34
C GLU A 72 -7.23 15.62 -5.46
N GLY A 73 -8.27 15.29 -6.23
CA GLY A 73 -8.17 14.35 -7.35
C GLY A 73 -8.22 12.87 -6.93
N ASN A 74 -7.60 12.02 -7.75
CA ASN A 74 -7.69 10.56 -7.59
C ASN A 74 -6.79 10.06 -6.45
N ARG A 75 -7.37 9.54 -5.38
CA ARG A 75 -6.62 9.04 -4.21
C ARG A 75 -6.55 7.53 -4.20
N ASN A 76 -5.32 7.00 -4.10
CA ASN A 76 -5.04 5.57 -4.15
C ASN A 76 -4.06 5.17 -3.05
N ILE A 77 -4.28 3.99 -2.45
CA ILE A 77 -3.32 3.36 -1.53
C ILE A 77 -2.88 2.04 -2.15
N PHE A 78 -1.57 1.84 -2.28
CA PHE A 78 -0.97 0.55 -2.65
C PHE A 78 -0.48 -0.14 -1.39
N LEU A 79 -1.29 -1.04 -0.81
CA LEU A 79 -0.92 -1.80 0.37
C LEU A 79 -0.14 -3.05 -0.03
N ILE A 80 1.16 -3.05 0.21
CA ILE A 80 2.04 -4.21 -0.04
C ILE A 80 2.20 -4.98 1.28
N THR A 81 1.84 -6.27 1.28
CA THR A 81 1.95 -7.13 2.47
C THR A 81 2.33 -8.57 2.13
N ASP A 82 3.01 -9.25 3.04
CA ASP A 82 3.33 -10.67 2.97
C ASP A 82 2.72 -11.53 4.08
N SER A 83 1.95 -10.91 4.97
CA SER A 83 1.38 -11.57 6.14
C SER A 83 0.09 -10.90 6.59
N GLU A 84 -0.68 -11.66 7.36
CA GLU A 84 -1.90 -11.23 8.03
C GLU A 84 -1.58 -10.14 9.08
N PRO A 85 -2.54 -9.23 9.39
CA PRO A 85 -2.37 -8.31 10.51
C PRO A 85 -2.25 -9.09 11.82
N THR A 86 -1.33 -8.70 12.69
CA THR A 86 -1.02 -9.45 13.91
C THR A 86 -1.49 -8.76 15.18
N ILE A 87 -1.64 -7.44 15.15
CA ILE A 87 -2.11 -6.65 16.30
C ILE A 87 -3.13 -5.58 15.87
N SER A 88 -3.76 -4.96 16.86
CA SER A 88 -4.64 -3.80 16.71
C SER A 88 -4.26 -2.74 17.75
N CYS A 89 -4.19 -1.49 17.31
CA CYS A 89 -4.04 -0.31 18.17
C CYS A 89 -5.25 -0.09 19.08
N ASP A 90 -6.44 -0.55 18.65
CA ASP A 90 -7.65 -0.61 19.45
C ASP A 90 -7.79 -1.99 20.08
N GLN A 91 -7.55 -2.08 21.40
CA GLN A 91 -7.63 -3.34 22.15
C GLN A 91 -9.03 -3.97 22.19
N SER A 92 -10.08 -3.23 21.79
CA SER A 92 -11.43 -3.76 21.69
C SER A 92 -11.69 -4.51 20.37
N GLN A 93 -10.77 -4.42 19.41
CA GLN A 93 -10.90 -5.02 18.07
C GLN A 93 -9.82 -6.09 17.85
N SER A 94 -10.16 -7.12 17.08
CA SER A 94 -9.14 -8.02 16.55
C SER A 94 -8.27 -7.30 15.50
N ALA A 95 -7.07 -7.82 15.24
CA ALA A 95 -6.18 -7.29 14.20
C ALA A 95 -6.85 -7.28 12.81
N GLU A 96 -7.65 -8.31 12.50
CA GLU A 96 -8.45 -8.37 11.28
C GLU A 96 -9.54 -7.31 11.26
N ASP A 97 -10.32 -7.18 12.34
CA ASP A 97 -11.41 -6.20 12.41
C ASP A 97 -10.89 -4.76 12.28
N ASN A 98 -9.73 -4.47 12.85
CA ASN A 98 -9.09 -3.16 12.70
C ASN A 98 -8.67 -2.89 11.24
N ALA A 99 -8.14 -3.89 10.54
CA ALA A 99 -7.82 -3.79 9.12
C ALA A 99 -9.08 -3.61 8.25
N TYR A 100 -10.15 -4.33 8.57
CA TYR A 100 -11.46 -4.19 7.91
C TYR A 100 -12.07 -2.80 8.11
N ARG A 101 -11.99 -2.26 9.33
CA ARG A 101 -12.40 -0.89 9.65
C ARG A 101 -11.62 0.12 8.79
N GLY A 102 -10.29 0.01 8.76
CA GLY A 102 -9.45 0.89 7.95
C GLY A 102 -9.81 0.85 6.46
N ALA A 103 -10.07 -0.36 5.92
CA ALA A 103 -10.45 -0.52 4.52
C ALA A 103 -11.82 0.09 4.19
N TYR A 104 -12.79 -0.07 5.11
CA TYR A 104 -14.09 0.56 5.01
C TYR A 104 -14.00 2.09 5.03
N LEU A 105 -13.21 2.66 5.95
CA LEU A 105 -13.02 4.10 6.05
C LEU A 105 -12.32 4.68 4.81
N ALA A 106 -11.32 3.99 4.26
CA ALA A 106 -10.71 4.39 2.99
C ALA A 106 -11.76 4.48 1.87
N GLY A 107 -12.66 3.50 1.77
CA GLY A 107 -13.73 3.52 0.76
C GLY A 107 -14.73 4.64 0.98
N LYS A 108 -15.07 4.94 2.23
CA LYS A 108 -15.93 6.08 2.61
C LYS A 108 -15.37 7.44 2.17
N GLU A 109 -14.04 7.59 2.19
CA GLU A 109 -13.32 8.80 1.79
C GLU A 109 -12.96 8.83 0.29
N ASP A 110 -13.54 7.93 -0.51
CA ASP A 110 -13.26 7.79 -1.94
C ASP A 110 -11.76 7.54 -2.21
N ILE A 111 -11.13 6.72 -1.36
CA ILE A 111 -9.74 6.28 -1.51
C ILE A 111 -9.74 4.82 -1.95
N LYS A 112 -9.20 4.58 -3.15
CA LYS A 112 -9.13 3.24 -3.73
C LYS A 112 -7.97 2.43 -3.15
N LEU A 113 -8.25 1.23 -2.67
CA LEU A 113 -7.21 0.30 -2.25
C LEU A 113 -6.72 -0.58 -3.40
N ASN A 114 -5.40 -0.73 -3.49
CA ASN A 114 -4.71 -1.69 -4.33
C ASN A 114 -3.94 -2.62 -3.39
N LEU A 115 -4.56 -3.75 -3.05
CA LEU A 115 -4.02 -4.73 -2.11
C LEU A 115 -3.08 -5.68 -2.86
N ILE A 116 -1.79 -5.63 -2.54
CA ILE A 116 -0.75 -6.41 -3.19
C ILE A 116 -0.16 -7.40 -2.20
N MET A 117 -0.45 -8.69 -2.42
CA MET A 117 0.04 -9.80 -1.62
C MET A 117 1.34 -10.34 -2.20
N LEU A 118 2.33 -10.54 -1.34
CA LEU A 118 3.62 -11.17 -1.65
C LEU A 118 3.73 -12.58 -1.05
N ASP A 119 2.61 -13.17 -0.64
CA ASP A 119 2.51 -14.53 -0.15
C ASP A 119 1.16 -15.14 -0.57
N PRO A 120 1.11 -16.41 -1.02
CA PRO A 120 -0.12 -17.03 -1.51
C PRO A 120 -0.98 -17.66 -0.40
N LYS A 121 -0.69 -17.41 0.89
CA LYS A 121 -1.48 -17.90 2.02
C LYS A 121 -2.98 -17.63 1.85
N ALA A 122 -3.77 -18.67 2.11
CA ALA A 122 -5.23 -18.61 2.00
C ALA A 122 -5.86 -17.63 3.01
N ASP A 123 -5.30 -17.52 4.22
CA ASP A 123 -5.81 -16.61 5.24
C ASP A 123 -5.54 -15.14 4.88
N LEU A 124 -4.31 -14.80 4.50
CA LEU A 124 -4.00 -13.49 3.91
C LEU A 124 -4.94 -13.15 2.75
N ARG A 125 -5.16 -14.10 1.83
CA ARG A 125 -6.07 -13.90 0.71
C ARG A 125 -7.50 -13.60 1.17
N ARG A 126 -8.03 -14.36 2.13
CA ARG A 126 -9.37 -14.14 2.70
C ARG A 126 -9.50 -12.75 3.30
N ILE A 127 -8.50 -12.31 4.05
CA ILE A 127 -8.47 -10.99 4.69
C ILE A 127 -8.44 -9.89 3.62
N CYS A 128 -7.55 -9.98 2.62
CA CYS A 128 -7.50 -9.01 1.54
C CYS A 128 -8.80 -8.97 0.72
N ASP A 129 -9.41 -10.11 0.42
CA ASP A 129 -10.70 -10.15 -0.30
C ASP A 129 -11.82 -9.47 0.52
N GLN A 130 -11.82 -9.63 1.84
CA GLN A 130 -12.81 -8.99 2.71
C GLN A 130 -12.55 -7.48 2.83
N MET A 131 -11.29 -7.05 3.00
CA MET A 131 -10.92 -5.63 2.93
C MET A 131 -11.36 -5.02 1.61
N ALA A 132 -11.16 -5.74 0.49
CA ALA A 132 -11.54 -5.24 -0.82
C ALA A 132 -13.05 -5.04 -0.97
N ARG A 133 -13.85 -6.00 -0.48
CA ARG A 133 -15.31 -5.88 -0.44
C ARG A 133 -15.77 -4.66 0.37
N LEU A 134 -15.11 -4.39 1.48
CA LEU A 134 -15.46 -3.26 2.37
C LEU A 134 -15.04 -1.91 1.78
N ASN A 135 -13.93 -1.85 1.06
CA ASN A 135 -13.50 -0.64 0.34
C ASN A 135 -14.38 -0.35 -0.88
N GLY A 136 -14.96 -1.38 -1.51
CA GLY A 136 -15.93 -1.26 -2.61
C GLY A 136 -15.32 -1.31 -4.02
N GLU A 137 -14.18 -0.64 -4.23
CA GLU A 137 -13.51 -0.58 -5.54
C GLU A 137 -12.08 -1.15 -5.55
N ALA A 138 -11.71 -1.82 -4.46
CA ALA A 138 -10.36 -2.31 -4.31
C ALA A 138 -10.00 -3.43 -5.28
N ILE A 139 -8.72 -3.50 -5.62
CA ILE A 139 -8.14 -4.59 -6.41
C ILE A 139 -7.24 -5.43 -5.50
N VAL A 140 -7.37 -6.75 -5.56
CA VAL A 140 -6.49 -7.71 -4.88
C VAL A 140 -5.60 -8.38 -5.91
N THR A 141 -4.28 -8.24 -5.76
CA THR A 141 -3.30 -8.88 -6.64
C THR A 141 -2.29 -9.68 -5.84
N TYR A 142 -1.98 -10.89 -6.32
CA TYR A 142 -0.83 -11.66 -5.87
C TYR A 142 0.34 -11.46 -6.84
N VAL A 143 1.52 -11.14 -6.30
CA VAL A 143 2.77 -11.04 -7.06
C VAL A 143 3.70 -12.16 -6.62
N ASP A 144 3.91 -13.13 -7.52
CA ASP A 144 4.64 -14.36 -7.21
C ASP A 144 6.15 -14.14 -7.00
N ASP A 145 6.76 -13.30 -7.84
CA ASP A 145 8.14 -12.85 -7.66
C ASP A 145 8.17 -11.40 -7.17
N PRO A 146 8.47 -11.16 -5.88
CA PRO A 146 8.52 -9.81 -5.32
C PRO A 146 9.52 -8.87 -6.01
N LEU A 147 10.55 -9.39 -6.69
CA LEU A 147 11.52 -8.55 -7.40
C LEU A 147 10.94 -7.91 -8.67
N ASN A 148 9.82 -8.46 -9.18
CA ASN A 148 9.04 -7.93 -10.30
C ASN A 148 7.96 -6.92 -9.87
N LEU A 149 7.86 -6.64 -8.56
CA LEU A 149 6.82 -5.75 -8.02
C LEU A 149 6.93 -4.33 -8.58
N LYS A 150 8.15 -3.83 -8.80
CA LYS A 150 8.35 -2.49 -9.39
C LYS A 150 7.74 -2.41 -10.79
N GLU A 151 7.98 -3.41 -11.65
CA GLU A 151 7.43 -3.46 -13.00
C GLU A 151 5.90 -3.52 -12.97
N PHE A 152 5.35 -4.33 -12.06
CA PHE A 152 3.91 -4.44 -11.88
C PHE A 152 3.28 -3.10 -11.50
N ILE A 153 3.86 -2.40 -10.52
CA ILE A 153 3.31 -1.16 -9.97
C ILE A 153 3.48 0.02 -10.93
N ILE A 154 4.60 0.15 -11.64
CA ILE A 154 4.83 1.32 -12.52
C ILE A 154 4.11 1.22 -13.86
N ARG A 155 3.79 0.00 -14.33
CA ARG A 155 3.24 -0.23 -15.68
C ARG A 155 1.96 0.55 -15.98
N PRO A 156 0.96 0.65 -15.07
CA PRO A 156 -0.24 1.46 -15.31
C PRO A 156 0.10 2.95 -15.56
N PHE A 157 1.03 3.51 -14.80
CA PHE A 157 1.44 4.91 -14.91
C PHE A 157 2.21 5.19 -16.20
N VAL A 158 3.12 4.30 -16.59
CA VAL A 158 3.86 4.40 -17.86
C VAL A 158 2.89 4.35 -19.05
N ASN A 159 1.91 3.45 -19.02
CA ASN A 159 0.90 3.35 -20.07
C ASN A 159 0.01 4.60 -20.13
N LEU A 160 -0.44 5.10 -18.98
CA LEU A 160 -1.22 6.33 -18.88
C LEU A 160 -0.48 7.51 -19.52
N ARG A 161 0.81 7.66 -19.21
CA ARG A 161 1.65 8.69 -19.82
C ARG A 161 1.75 8.53 -21.33
N GLN A 162 1.95 7.32 -21.83
CA GLN A 162 2.00 7.09 -23.28
C GLN A 162 0.71 7.52 -23.97
N MET A 163 -0.45 7.22 -23.36
CA MET A 163 -1.74 7.67 -23.87
C MET A 163 -1.86 9.20 -23.90
N ILE A 164 -1.49 9.88 -22.81
CA ILE A 164 -1.51 11.37 -22.72
C ILE A 164 -0.62 12.00 -23.80
N ARG A 165 0.53 11.39 -24.11
CA ARG A 165 1.45 11.92 -25.13
C ARG A 165 0.99 11.67 -26.57
N THR A 166 0.12 10.70 -26.79
CA THR A 166 -0.36 10.30 -28.13
C THR A 166 -1.75 10.84 -28.48
N GLY A 167 -2.48 11.38 -27.50
CA GLY A 167 -3.77 12.04 -27.69
C GLY A 167 -3.62 13.55 -27.82
#